data_AF-A0A355QCQ0-F1
#
_entry.id   AF-A0A355QCQ0-F1
#
_cell.length_a   1.000
_cell.length_b   1.000
_cell.length_c   1.000
_cell.angle_alpha   90.00
_cell.angle_beta   90.00
_cell.angle_gamma   90.00
#
_symmetry.space_group_name_H-M   'P 1'
#
loop_
_entity.id
_entity.type
_entity.pdbx_description
1 polymer ?
#
loop_
_entity_poly.entity_id
_entity_poly.type
_entity_poly.pdbx_seq_one_letter_code
_entity_poly.pdbx_strand_id
1 'polypeptide(L)'
;GGDLGDFTAAAFAAPAALAATLAARASGRGVHVDCSQYEAMMHSFQVFRPMYESMAPDYEFPRQFMIPSIEPASDGMVAMCCVTGQQWQDFCTMIGAP
;
A
#
# COMPACT_ATOMS: atom_id res chain seq x y z
N GLY A 1 -8.08 2.52 16.43
CA GLY A 1 -7.33 2.29 15.17
C GLY A 1 -6.32 1.19 15.43
N GLY A 2 -6.17 0.25 14.51
CA GLY A 2 -5.27 -0.90 14.70
C GLY A 2 -5.85 -2.23 14.25
N ASP A 3 -7.15 -2.31 14.02
CA ASP A 3 -7.78 -3.51 13.45
C ASP A 3 -7.64 -3.54 11.93
N LEU A 4 -6.40 -3.71 11.48
CA LEU A 4 -6.05 -3.66 10.07
C LEU A 4 -6.68 -4.82 9.29
N GLY A 5 -6.86 -5.98 9.94
CA GLY A 5 -7.50 -7.14 9.32
C GLY A 5 -8.96 -6.85 8.98
N ASP A 6 -9.74 -6.36 9.94
CA ASP A 6 -11.15 -6.04 9.70
C ASP A 6 -11.31 -4.87 8.73
N PHE A 7 -10.47 -3.85 8.86
CA PHE A 7 -10.49 -2.71 7.94
C PHE A 7 -10.16 -3.12 6.50
N THR A 8 -9.11 -3.92 6.29
CA THR A 8 -8.73 -4.39 4.95
C THR A 8 -9.78 -5.34 4.38
N ALA A 9 -10.29 -6.30 5.16
CA ALA A 9 -11.38 -7.18 4.72
C ALA A 9 -12.61 -6.38 4.27
N ALA A 10 -13.04 -5.40 5.07
CA ALA A 10 -14.19 -4.56 4.75
C ALA A 10 -13.94 -3.70 3.49
N ALA A 11 -12.74 -3.12 3.34
CA ALA A 11 -12.38 -2.31 2.18
C ALA A 11 -12.44 -3.10 0.87
N PHE A 12 -12.06 -4.39 0.89
CA PHE A 12 -12.15 -5.27 -0.27
C PHE A 12 -13.56 -5.82 -0.50
N ALA A 13 -14.31 -6.15 0.57
CA ALA A 13 -15.65 -6.72 0.47
C ALA A 13 -16.72 -5.69 0.07
N ALA A 14 -16.62 -4.44 0.53
CA ALA A 14 -17.61 -3.39 0.28
C ALA A 14 -17.91 -3.14 -1.22
N PRO A 15 -16.91 -2.95 -2.11
CA PRO A 15 -17.17 -2.76 -3.54
C PRO A 15 -17.80 -4.01 -4.18
N ALA A 16 -17.35 -5.21 -3.80
CA ALA A 16 -17.91 -6.47 -4.31
C ALA A 16 -19.39 -6.64 -3.88
N ALA A 17 -19.70 -6.34 -2.62
CA ALA A 17 -21.06 -6.36 -2.10
C ALA A 17 -21.97 -5.33 -2.79
N LEU A 18 -21.47 -4.11 -3.06
CA LEU A 18 -22.20 -3.10 -3.80
C LEU A 18 -22.48 -3.55 -5.25
N ALA A 19 -21.47 -4.07 -5.94
CA ALA A 19 -21.61 -4.57 -7.30
C ALA A 19 -22.61 -5.73 -7.37
N ALA A 20 -22.51 -6.70 -6.46
CA ALA A 20 -23.44 -7.81 -6.34
C ALA A 20 -24.87 -7.33 -6.07
N THR A 21 -25.04 -6.32 -5.21
CA THR A 21 -26.35 -5.74 -4.89
C THR A 21 -26.97 -5.06 -6.11
N LEU A 22 -26.20 -4.25 -6.84
CA LEU A 22 -26.66 -3.57 -8.04
C LEU A 22 -27.03 -4.57 -9.15
N ALA A 23 -26.19 -5.59 -9.36
CA ALA A 23 -26.45 -6.66 -10.32
C ALA A 23 -27.70 -7.46 -9.97
N ALA A 24 -27.91 -7.78 -8.69
CA ALA A 24 -29.11 -8.48 -8.22
C ALA A 24 -30.37 -7.66 -8.42
N ARG A 25 -30.32 -6.34 -8.19
CA ARG A 25 -31.47 -5.44 -8.46
C ARG A 25 -31.82 -5.36 -9.93
N ALA A 26 -30.84 -5.38 -10.82
CA ALA A 26 -31.07 -5.31 -12.26
C ALA A 26 -31.55 -6.63 -12.86
N SER A 27 -31.04 -7.77 -12.37
CA SER A 27 -31.27 -9.09 -12.95
C SER A 27 -32.28 -9.96 -12.19
N GLY A 28 -32.64 -9.59 -10.97
CA GLY A 28 -33.42 -10.42 -10.05
C GLY A 28 -32.65 -11.62 -9.49
N ARG A 29 -31.34 -11.74 -9.76
CA ARG A 29 -30.51 -12.88 -9.34
C ARG A 29 -29.35 -12.42 -8.47
N GLY A 30 -29.27 -12.95 -7.25
CA GLY A 30 -28.12 -12.78 -6.38
C GLY A 30 -26.89 -13.57 -6.84
N VAL A 31 -25.74 -13.19 -6.31
CA VAL A 31 -24.47 -13.91 -6.46
C VAL A 31 -23.84 -14.14 -5.07
N HIS A 32 -23.10 -15.24 -4.93
CA HIS A 32 -22.28 -15.46 -3.75
C HIS A 32 -20.97 -14.68 -3.90
N VAL A 33 -20.63 -13.88 -2.90
CA VAL A 33 -19.37 -13.15 -2.82
C VAL A 33 -18.57 -13.79 -1.71
N ASP A 34 -17.47 -14.43 -2.06
CA ASP A 34 -16.49 -14.95 -1.10
C ASP A 34 -15.41 -13.90 -0.88
N CYS A 35 -15.05 -13.67 0.36
CA CYS A 35 -14.08 -12.66 0.77
C CYS A 35 -13.21 -13.23 1.89
N SER A 36 -11.90 -13.25 1.65
CA SER A 36 -10.92 -13.69 2.64
C SER A 36 -10.20 -12.49 3.25
N GLN A 37 -10.27 -12.38 4.58
CA GLN A 37 -9.48 -11.41 5.33
C GLN A 37 -7.98 -11.61 5.07
N TYR A 38 -7.54 -12.86 4.96
CA TYR A 38 -6.14 -13.18 4.67
C TYR A 38 -5.71 -12.66 3.29
N GLU A 39 -6.51 -12.89 2.24
CA GLU A 39 -6.19 -12.40 0.89
C GLU A 39 -6.22 -10.88 0.82
N ALA A 40 -7.18 -10.23 1.49
CA ALA A 40 -7.26 -8.77 1.57
C ALA A 40 -6.01 -8.17 2.23
N MET A 41 -5.54 -8.77 3.33
CA MET A 41 -4.31 -8.35 4.02
C MET A 41 -3.07 -8.59 3.16
N MET A 42 -2.97 -9.76 2.52
CA MET A 42 -1.87 -10.09 1.62
C MET A 42 -1.74 -9.05 0.49
N HIS A 43 -2.86 -8.73 -0.17
CA HIS A 43 -2.88 -7.71 -1.21
C HIS A 43 -2.53 -6.31 -0.68
N SER A 44 -3.02 -5.94 0.50
CA SER A 44 -2.78 -4.62 1.09
C SER A 44 -1.32 -4.40 1.52
N PHE A 45 -0.62 -5.46 1.92
CA PHE A 45 0.72 -5.36 2.53
C PHE A 45 1.87 -5.73 1.59
N GLN A 46 1.57 -6.09 0.34
CA GLN A 46 2.57 -6.46 -0.67
C GLN A 46 2.65 -5.44 -1.81
N VAL A 47 2.64 -4.15 -1.48
CA VAL A 47 2.42 -2.99 -2.39
C VAL A 47 3.07 -3.12 -3.77
N PHE A 48 4.28 -3.66 -3.89
CA PHE A 48 4.95 -3.82 -5.19
C PHE A 48 5.52 -5.20 -5.48
N ARG A 49 5.38 -6.17 -4.57
CA ARG A 49 6.09 -7.45 -4.72
C ARG A 49 5.62 -8.27 -5.93
N PRO A 50 4.31 -8.49 -6.16
CA PRO A 50 3.85 -9.19 -7.36
C PRO A 50 4.21 -8.44 -8.65
N MET A 51 4.18 -7.10 -8.62
CA MET A 51 4.58 -6.28 -9.77
C MET A 51 6.05 -6.49 -10.11
N TYR A 52 6.94 -6.41 -9.11
CA TYR A 52 8.37 -6.64 -9.27
C TYR A 52 8.69 -8.05 -9.79
N GLU A 53 8.05 -9.07 -9.23
CA GLU A 53 8.20 -10.46 -9.67
C GLU A 53 7.74 -10.65 -11.13
N SER A 54 6.71 -9.93 -11.59
CA SER A 54 6.27 -10.00 -13.00
C SER A 54 7.17 -9.24 -13.98
N MET A 55 7.79 -8.14 -13.55
CA MET A 55 8.60 -7.27 -14.43
C MET A 55 10.07 -7.68 -14.50
N ALA A 56 10.59 -8.28 -13.44
CA ALA A 56 11.97 -8.74 -13.35
C ALA A 56 12.03 -10.11 -12.63
N PRO A 57 11.53 -11.19 -13.26
CA PRO A 57 11.36 -12.50 -12.62
C PRO A 57 12.68 -13.13 -12.15
N ASP A 58 13.78 -12.79 -12.82
CA ASP A 58 15.12 -13.31 -12.48
C ASP A 58 15.89 -12.40 -11.51
N TYR A 59 15.28 -11.30 -11.03
CA TYR A 59 15.92 -10.34 -10.14
C TYR A 59 15.36 -10.43 -8.72
N GLU A 60 16.20 -10.81 -7.76
CA GLU A 60 15.87 -10.78 -6.35
C GLU A 60 16.01 -9.36 -5.80
N PHE A 61 14.87 -8.70 -5.53
CA PHE A 61 14.86 -7.38 -4.94
C PHE A 61 15.31 -7.43 -3.47
N PRO A 62 16.44 -6.80 -3.11
CA PRO A 62 16.86 -6.74 -1.72
C PRO A 62 15.89 -5.87 -0.92
N ARG A 63 15.95 -6.00 0.41
CA ARG A 63 15.24 -5.09 1.31
C ARG A 63 15.70 -3.65 1.05
N GLN A 64 14.74 -2.78 0.73
CA GLN A 64 15.00 -1.36 0.54
C GLN A 64 14.92 -0.62 1.88
N PHE A 65 15.83 0.34 2.06
CA PHE A 65 15.83 1.26 3.18
C PHE A 65 15.69 2.68 2.64
N MET A 66 14.70 3.40 3.11
CA MET A 66 14.55 4.83 2.81
C MET A 66 15.49 5.61 3.72
N ILE A 67 16.34 6.45 3.13
CA ILE A 67 17.24 7.34 3.88
C ILE A 67 17.16 8.72 3.21
N PRO A 68 16.72 9.77 3.93
CA PRO A 68 16.10 9.74 5.27
C PRO A 68 14.74 9.00 5.26
N SER A 69 14.29 8.53 6.42
CA SER A 69 12.94 7.94 6.58
C SER A 69 12.13 8.73 7.59
N ILE A 70 12.08 8.31 8.86
CA ILE A 70 11.38 9.03 9.91
C ILE A 70 12.43 9.60 10.85
N GLU A 71 12.67 10.90 10.75
CA GLU A 71 13.75 11.58 11.45
C GLU A 71 13.21 12.48 12.58
N PRO A 72 13.96 12.66 13.68
CA PRO A 72 13.60 13.62 14.72
C PRO A 72 13.61 15.06 14.22
N ALA A 73 12.66 15.86 14.69
CA ALA A 73 12.57 17.30 14.50
C ALA A 73 12.40 18.01 15.85
N SER A 74 12.34 19.35 15.86
CA SER A 74 12.27 20.16 17.08
C SER A 74 11.03 19.88 17.96
N ASP A 75 9.94 19.43 17.36
CA ASP A 75 8.62 19.27 17.97
C ASP A 75 7.97 17.91 17.67
N GLY A 76 8.74 16.94 17.16
CA GLY A 76 8.23 15.61 16.85
C GLY A 76 9.09 14.82 15.87
N MET A 77 8.43 14.06 15.01
CA MET A 77 9.05 13.25 13.96
C MET A 77 8.58 13.73 12.59
N VAL A 78 9.48 13.77 11.61
CA VAL A 78 9.15 14.09 10.22
C VAL A 78 9.46 12.88 9.34
N ALA A 79 8.46 12.44 8.60
CA ALA A 79 8.63 11.40 7.57
C ALA A 79 9.06 12.05 6.26
N MET A 80 10.18 11.61 5.72
CA MET A 80 10.74 12.00 4.44
C MET A 80 10.71 10.83 3.46
N CYS A 81 10.61 11.16 2.17
CA CYS A 81 10.61 10.18 1.09
C CYS A 81 11.49 10.68 -0.04
N CYS A 82 12.81 10.46 0.09
CA CYS A 82 13.78 10.75 -0.96
C CYS A 82 13.97 9.50 -1.82
N VAL A 83 13.22 9.41 -2.91
CA VAL A 83 13.22 8.27 -3.85
C VAL A 83 14.28 8.45 -4.94
N THR A 84 14.56 9.69 -5.33
CA THR A 84 15.48 10.01 -6.43
C THR A 84 16.75 10.71 -5.94
N GLY A 85 17.81 10.65 -6.76
CA GLY A 85 19.06 11.38 -6.49
C GLY A 85 18.87 12.89 -6.37
N GLN A 86 17.96 13.47 -7.16
CA GLN A 86 17.64 14.90 -7.04
C GLN A 86 16.95 15.22 -5.71
N GLN A 87 15.98 14.40 -5.29
CA GLN A 87 15.31 14.59 -3.99
C GLN A 87 16.27 14.49 -2.81
N TRP A 88 17.29 13.63 -2.92
CA TRP A 88 18.36 13.55 -1.92
C TRP A 88 19.22 14.83 -1.91
N GLN A 89 19.68 15.31 -3.07
CA GLN A 89 20.49 16.53 -3.18
C GLN A 89 19.75 17.78 -2.67
N ASP A 90 18.46 17.90 -3.00
CA ASP A 90 17.62 18.99 -2.54
C ASP A 90 17.44 18.95 -1.01
N PHE A 91 17.25 17.76 -0.45
CA PHE A 91 17.19 17.56 0.99
C PHE A 91 18.50 17.96 1.69
N CYS A 92 19.64 17.48 1.20
CA CYS A 92 20.97 17.84 1.68
C CYS A 92 21.18 19.36 1.71
N THR A 93 20.77 20.04 0.65
CA THR A 93 20.83 21.51 0.56
C THR A 93 19.93 22.17 1.61
N MET A 94 18.70 21.68 1.80
CA MET A 94 17.73 22.22 2.77
C MET A 94 18.22 22.15 4.21
N ILE A 95 18.92 21.07 4.59
CA ILE A 95 19.46 20.89 5.94
C ILE A 95 20.85 21.51 6.14
N GLY A 96 21.40 22.16 5.11
CA GLY A 96 22.74 22.77 5.16
C GLY A 96 23.88 21.75 5.17
N ALA A 97 23.68 20.56 4.60
CA ALA A 97 24.68 19.50 4.46
C ALA A 97 24.79 19.02 2.99
N PRO A 98 25.24 19.89 2.06
CA PRO A 98 25.35 19.58 0.64
C PRO A 98 26.40 18.50 0.31
#